data_AF-A0A450USC1-F1
#
_entry.id   AF-A0A450USC1-F1
#
_cell.length_a   1.000
_cell.length_b   1.000
_cell.length_c   1.000
_cell.angle_alpha   90.00
_cell.angle_beta   90.00
_cell.angle_gamma   90.00
#
_symmetry.space_group_name_H-M   'P 1'
#
loop_
_entity.id
_entity.type
_entity.pdbx_description
1 polymer ?
#
loop_
_entity_poly.entity_id
_entity_poly.type
_entity_poly.pdbx_seq_one_letter_code
_entity_poly.pdbx_strand_id
1 'polypeptide(L)'
;MFTAAVLSNPPLYQLHNADLSLEKLAEEYDRLAREEAQRWDEINRNGDIGYADVFERIADRHRDRIAVIEVSSNQSYTLTELDRAADRIAHWVHAHFDADRIGMNQVGMYDKNDFGFLAAVSGLAKAGRSAVLFNQREPPCGVARLAGRYGIDRILGNPVPGILSQEIPPLLKRDWSGRVPRTWRRSVDREGPVAIIFTSGTSGVEKPALFSHRRMIGAGLAWSLRTDMGDQDRCYITLPLCHGNALAVAFSSCLMVGASAVIRERFSVRDFLPDIRRFRCTTMIYVGELWRYLLAGSSD
;
A
#
# COMPACT_ATOMS: atom_id res chain seq x y z
N MET A 1 5.17 0.14 -43.86
CA MET A 1 6.23 1.04 -43.38
C MET A 1 5.71 1.69 -42.09
N PHE A 2 5.91 1.05 -40.94
CA PHE A 2 5.63 1.68 -39.65
C PHE A 2 6.89 2.42 -39.23
N THR A 3 6.86 3.75 -39.31
CA THR A 3 7.90 4.58 -38.71
C THR A 3 7.82 4.39 -37.21
N ALA A 4 8.85 3.77 -36.63
CA ALA A 4 9.07 3.71 -35.19
C ALA A 4 9.17 5.16 -34.69
N ALA A 5 8.07 5.69 -34.15
CA ALA A 5 8.13 6.90 -33.36
C ALA A 5 9.09 6.58 -32.21
N VAL A 6 10.25 7.23 -32.20
CA VAL A 6 11.21 7.16 -31.10
C VAL A 6 10.44 7.54 -29.86
N LEU A 7 10.17 6.56 -28.99
CA LEU A 7 9.56 6.77 -27.69
C LEU A 7 10.60 7.48 -26.82
N SER A 8 10.85 8.76 -27.08
CA SER A 8 11.65 9.58 -26.18
C SER A 8 10.80 9.80 -24.93
N ASN A 9 11.17 9.13 -23.84
CA ASN A 9 10.72 9.59 -22.53
C ASN A 9 11.08 11.08 -22.42
N PRO A 10 10.26 11.92 -21.78
CA PRO A 10 10.73 13.24 -21.37
C PRO A 10 12.07 13.07 -20.64
N PRO A 11 13.01 14.03 -20.75
CA PRO A 11 14.27 13.93 -20.02
C PRO A 11 13.96 13.60 -18.56
N LEU A 12 14.58 12.55 -18.04
CA LEU A 12 14.53 12.28 -16.61
C LEU A 12 14.92 13.59 -15.91
N TYR A 13 14.13 13.99 -14.91
CA TYR A 13 14.54 15.12 -14.07
C TYR A 13 15.98 14.88 -13.66
N GLN A 14 16.81 15.92 -13.77
CA GLN A 14 18.19 15.83 -13.30
C GLN A 14 18.09 15.49 -11.81
N LEU A 15 18.47 14.26 -11.45
CA LEU A 15 18.37 13.82 -10.06
C LEU A 15 19.21 14.80 -9.25
N HIS A 16 18.61 15.39 -8.21
CA HIS A 16 19.25 16.43 -7.39
C HIS A 16 20.65 16.03 -6.92
N ASN A 17 20.86 14.72 -6.74
CA ASN A 17 22.09 14.12 -6.24
C ASN A 17 23.01 13.49 -7.30
N ALA A 18 22.68 13.53 -8.59
CA ALA A 18 23.43 12.83 -9.64
C ALA A 18 24.90 13.25 -9.73
N ASP A 19 25.16 14.55 -9.53
CA ASP A 19 26.46 15.19 -9.76
C ASP A 19 27.12 15.70 -8.45
N LEU A 20 26.65 15.22 -7.28
CA LEU A 20 27.18 15.65 -5.99
C LEU A 20 28.51 14.95 -5.66
N SER A 21 29.43 15.68 -5.00
CA SER A 21 30.63 15.08 -4.40
C SER A 21 30.25 14.18 -3.21
N LEU A 22 31.19 13.36 -2.75
CA LEU A 22 30.96 12.50 -1.58
C LEU A 22 30.59 13.31 -0.34
N GLU A 23 31.24 14.46 -0.11
CA GLU A 23 30.93 15.36 0.99
C GLU A 23 29.50 15.89 0.88
N LYS A 24 29.09 16.33 -0.31
CA LYS A 24 27.73 16.82 -0.55
C LYS A 24 26.67 15.72 -0.44
N LEU A 25 27.00 14.48 -0.82
CA LEU A 25 26.12 13.33 -0.60
C LEU A 25 25.93 13.03 0.89
N ALA A 26 26.97 13.18 1.71
CA ALA A 26 26.85 13.04 3.16
C ALA A 26 25.99 14.16 3.77
N GLU A 27 26.19 15.42 3.34
CA GLU A 27 25.33 16.55 3.74
C GLU A 27 23.86 16.32 3.37
N GLU A 28 23.63 15.75 2.19
CA GLU A 28 22.29 15.42 1.71
C GLU A 28 21.65 14.29 2.53
N TYR A 29 22.42 13.27 2.90
CA TYR A 29 21.95 12.21 3.80
C TYR A 29 21.51 12.78 5.16
N ASP A 30 22.30 13.69 5.73
CA ASP A 30 21.96 14.36 6.99
C ASP A 30 20.76 15.28 6.84
N ARG A 31 20.58 15.95 5.69
CA ARG A 31 19.39 16.75 5.37
C ARG A 31 18.14 15.88 5.37
N LEU A 32 18.16 14.74 4.68
CA LEU A 32 17.05 13.80 4.63
C LEU A 32 16.71 13.25 6.03
N ALA A 33 17.71 12.94 6.85
CA ALA A 33 17.49 12.49 8.22
C ALA A 33 16.81 13.57 9.09
N ARG A 34 17.21 14.84 8.96
CA ARG A 34 16.55 15.97 9.65
C ARG A 34 15.11 16.17 9.18
N GLU A 35 14.86 16.07 7.86
CA GLU A 35 13.51 16.20 7.31
C GLU A 35 12.61 15.04 7.78
N GLU A 36 13.12 13.81 7.80
CA GLU A 36 12.42 12.66 8.35
C GLU A 36 12.03 12.88 9.82
N ALA A 37 12.96 13.38 10.64
CA ALA A 37 12.71 13.72 12.05
C ALA A 37 11.62 14.80 12.21
N GLN A 38 11.65 15.86 11.38
CA GLN A 38 10.63 16.90 11.39
C GLN A 38 9.23 16.35 11.05
N ARG A 39 9.13 15.44 10.09
CA ARG A 39 7.86 14.79 9.73
C ARG A 39 7.35 13.91 10.88
N TRP A 40 8.23 13.23 11.60
CA TRP A 40 7.88 12.50 12.83
C TRP A 40 7.38 13.44 13.95
N ASP A 41 8.04 14.58 14.14
CA ASP A 41 7.60 15.59 15.11
C ASP A 41 6.22 16.15 14.78
N GLU A 42 5.89 16.36 13.50
CA GLU A 42 4.55 16.76 13.06
C GLU A 42 3.50 15.70 13.39
N ILE A 43 3.77 14.42 13.12
CA ILE A 43 2.90 13.29 13.50
C ILE A 43 2.65 13.26 15.01
N ASN A 44 3.70 13.43 15.81
CA ASN A 44 3.59 13.45 17.27
C ASN A 44 2.77 14.65 17.76
N ARG A 45 3.04 15.85 17.22
CA ARG A 45 2.35 17.09 17.60
C ARG A 45 0.86 17.07 17.27
N ASN A 46 0.49 16.42 16.17
CA ASN A 46 -0.91 16.25 15.75
C ASN A 46 -1.66 15.15 16.52
N GLY A 47 -0.96 14.41 17.40
CA GLY A 47 -1.56 13.33 18.17
C GLY A 47 -1.99 12.13 17.31
N ASP A 48 -1.34 11.92 16.16
CA ASP A 48 -1.66 10.80 15.28
C ASP A 48 -1.10 9.50 15.87
N ILE A 49 -1.99 8.62 16.30
CA ILE A 49 -1.62 7.41 17.04
C ILE A 49 -0.98 6.41 16.09
N GLY A 50 -1.60 6.18 14.94
CA GLY A 50 -1.15 5.19 13.97
C GLY A 50 -1.44 5.57 12.52
N TYR A 51 -1.10 4.64 11.62
CA TYR A 51 -1.19 4.80 10.16
C TYR A 51 -2.52 5.41 9.65
N ALA A 52 -3.67 5.02 10.23
CA ALA A 52 -4.98 5.53 9.83
C ALA A 52 -5.18 7.02 10.13
N ASP A 53 -4.60 7.53 11.23
CA ASP A 53 -4.69 8.95 11.57
C ASP A 53 -3.87 9.81 10.59
N VAL A 54 -2.66 9.34 10.27
CA VAL A 54 -1.80 9.98 9.27
C VAL A 54 -2.46 9.95 7.90
N PHE A 55 -3.07 8.82 7.52
CA PHE A 55 -3.85 8.68 6.30
C PHE A 55 -4.99 9.70 6.22
N GLU A 56 -5.86 9.77 7.23
CA GLU A 56 -6.98 10.70 7.25
C GLU A 56 -6.52 12.15 7.13
N ARG A 57 -5.45 12.53 7.85
CA ARG A 57 -4.87 13.88 7.78
C ARG A 57 -4.36 14.23 6.38
N ILE A 58 -3.70 13.28 5.70
CA ILE A 58 -3.23 13.46 4.33
C ILE A 58 -4.42 13.57 3.38
N ALA A 59 -5.43 12.72 3.53
CA ALA A 59 -6.64 12.78 2.72
C ALA A 59 -7.34 14.14 2.88
N ASP A 60 -7.36 14.71 4.09
CA ASP A 60 -7.91 16.04 4.35
C ASP A 60 -7.08 17.18 3.71
N ARG A 61 -5.76 17.03 3.66
CA ARG A 61 -4.85 18.01 3.03
C ARG A 61 -4.88 17.97 1.50
N HIS A 62 -5.06 16.79 0.92
CA HIS A 62 -4.93 16.53 -0.51
C HIS A 62 -6.20 15.93 -1.13
N ARG A 63 -7.38 16.41 -0.70
CA ARG A 63 -8.70 15.80 -0.99
C ARG A 63 -8.94 15.36 -2.43
N ASP A 64 -8.61 16.23 -3.39
CA ASP A 64 -8.93 16.05 -4.81
C ASP A 64 -7.76 15.44 -5.61
N ARG A 65 -6.62 15.16 -4.96
CA ARG A 65 -5.50 14.49 -5.62
C ARG A 65 -5.86 13.03 -5.90
N ILE A 66 -5.46 12.56 -7.08
CA ILE A 66 -5.61 11.16 -7.46
C ILE A 66 -4.65 10.31 -6.62
N ALA A 67 -5.22 9.43 -5.79
CA ALA A 67 -4.48 8.50 -4.94
C ALA A 67 -4.14 7.21 -5.68
N VAL A 68 -5.09 6.68 -6.46
CA VAL A 68 -5.00 5.37 -7.10
C VAL A 68 -5.43 5.47 -8.54
N ILE A 69 -4.64 4.87 -9.44
CA ILE A 69 -4.97 4.68 -10.85
C ILE A 69 -4.89 3.19 -11.15
N GLU A 70 -6.00 2.57 -11.55
CA GLU A 70 -6.04 1.16 -11.91
C GLU A 70 -5.75 0.97 -13.39
N VAL A 71 -4.69 0.24 -13.72
CA VAL A 71 -4.25 0.03 -15.10
C VAL A 71 -5.30 -0.73 -15.93
N SER A 72 -5.89 -1.78 -15.35
CA SER A 72 -6.80 -2.69 -16.06
C SER A 72 -8.14 -2.06 -16.41
N SER A 73 -8.71 -1.26 -15.49
CA SER A 73 -10.01 -0.59 -15.65
C SER A 73 -9.88 0.83 -16.20
N ASN A 74 -8.66 1.40 -16.20
CA ASN A 74 -8.37 2.80 -16.49
C ASN A 74 -9.18 3.76 -15.60
N GLN A 75 -9.57 3.32 -14.40
CA GLN A 75 -10.25 4.13 -13.39
C GLN A 75 -9.22 4.86 -12.53
N SER A 76 -9.61 6.01 -12.00
CA SER A 76 -8.80 6.81 -11.09
C SER A 76 -9.65 7.23 -9.90
N TYR A 77 -9.05 7.18 -8.71
CA TYR A 77 -9.72 7.48 -7.45
C TYR A 77 -8.91 8.51 -6.69
N THR A 78 -9.60 9.51 -6.17
CA THR A 78 -9.05 10.55 -5.31
C THR A 78 -8.71 10.02 -3.91
N LEU A 79 -7.92 10.77 -3.16
CA LEU A 79 -7.68 10.49 -1.74
C LEU A 79 -8.99 10.49 -0.93
N THR A 80 -9.92 11.39 -1.23
CA THR A 80 -11.23 11.42 -0.57
C THR A 80 -12.07 10.17 -0.87
N GLU A 81 -12.02 9.66 -2.11
CA GLU A 81 -12.73 8.42 -2.46
C GLU A 81 -12.11 7.20 -1.79
N LEU A 82 -10.78 7.13 -1.71
CA LEU A 82 -10.09 6.08 -0.96
C LEU A 82 -10.43 6.14 0.54
N ASP A 83 -10.46 7.33 1.11
CA ASP A 83 -10.80 7.56 2.52
C ASP A 83 -12.22 7.12 2.85
N ARG A 84 -13.20 7.49 2.01
CA ARG A 84 -14.60 7.06 2.12
C ARG A 84 -14.77 5.56 1.92
N ALA A 85 -14.04 4.97 0.97
CA ALA A 85 -14.05 3.52 0.76
C ALA A 85 -13.53 2.78 1.99
N ALA A 86 -12.45 3.28 2.59
CA ALA A 86 -11.91 2.76 3.86
C ALA A 86 -12.91 2.92 5.01
N ASP A 87 -13.67 4.02 5.09
CA ASP A 87 -14.72 4.19 6.10
C ASP A 87 -15.82 3.13 5.97
N ARG A 88 -16.27 2.79 4.75
CA ARG A 88 -17.29 1.75 4.54
C ARG A 88 -16.81 0.38 5.02
N ILE A 89 -15.54 0.06 4.79
CA ILE A 89 -14.93 -1.17 5.33
C ILE A 89 -14.87 -1.10 6.86
N ALA A 90 -14.44 0.02 7.43
CA ALA A 90 -14.34 0.19 8.88
C ALA A 90 -15.70 0.05 9.58
N HIS A 91 -16.77 0.61 9.00
CA HIS A 91 -18.14 0.42 9.49
C HIS A 91 -18.58 -1.05 9.44
N TRP A 92 -18.27 -1.75 8.34
CA TRP A 92 -18.55 -3.19 8.26
C TRP A 92 -17.80 -3.97 9.35
N VAL A 93 -16.51 -3.68 9.55
CA VAL A 93 -15.71 -4.31 10.60
C VAL A 93 -16.33 -4.04 11.99
N HIS A 94 -16.70 -2.80 12.29
CA HIS A 94 -17.31 -2.46 13.57
C HIS A 94 -18.65 -3.18 13.80
N ALA A 95 -19.44 -3.40 12.75
CA ALA A 95 -20.73 -4.10 12.85
C ALA A 95 -20.60 -5.63 13.01
N HIS A 96 -19.46 -6.22 12.67
CA HIS A 96 -19.30 -7.70 12.63
C HIS A 96 -18.27 -8.25 13.61
N PHE A 97 -17.52 -7.38 14.29
CA PHE A 97 -16.49 -7.77 15.25
C PHE A 97 -16.67 -7.03 16.57
N ASP A 98 -16.46 -7.74 17.67
CA ASP A 98 -16.54 -7.21 19.03
C ASP A 98 -15.52 -6.08 19.26
N ALA A 99 -16.00 -4.91 19.67
CA ALA A 99 -15.22 -3.71 19.94
C ALA A 99 -14.29 -3.86 21.15
N ASP A 100 -14.59 -4.76 22.09
CA ASP A 100 -13.76 -4.98 23.28
C ASP A 100 -12.56 -5.91 23.00
N ARG A 101 -12.49 -6.44 21.77
CA ARG A 101 -11.43 -7.36 21.31
C ARG A 101 -10.58 -6.70 20.23
N ILE A 102 -10.23 -5.42 20.38
CA ILE A 102 -9.29 -4.72 19.49
C ILE A 102 -7.91 -5.41 19.59
N GLY A 103 -7.32 -5.75 18.44
CA GLY A 103 -6.07 -6.53 18.37
C GLY A 103 -6.24 -8.06 18.53
N MET A 104 -7.42 -8.54 18.95
CA MET A 104 -7.81 -9.96 18.92
C MET A 104 -8.83 -10.17 17.78
N ASN A 105 -8.83 -11.32 17.10
CA ASN A 105 -9.62 -11.55 15.87
C ASN A 105 -9.13 -10.70 14.69
N GLN A 106 -7.94 -11.05 14.20
CA GLN A 106 -7.37 -10.47 13.00
C GLN A 106 -8.22 -10.84 11.77
N VAL A 107 -8.32 -9.92 10.81
CA VAL A 107 -9.09 -10.15 9.58
C VAL A 107 -8.12 -10.53 8.48
N GLY A 108 -8.32 -11.71 7.91
CA GLY A 108 -7.60 -12.16 6.73
C GLY A 108 -7.94 -11.31 5.51
N MET A 109 -6.98 -11.11 4.63
CA MET A 109 -7.17 -10.49 3.32
C MET A 109 -6.57 -11.38 2.26
N TYR A 110 -7.38 -11.77 1.28
CA TYR A 110 -6.97 -12.59 0.15
C TYR A 110 -7.64 -12.05 -1.11
N ASP A 111 -7.01 -11.06 -1.73
CA ASP A 111 -7.53 -10.44 -2.94
C ASP A 111 -6.42 -9.96 -3.86
N LYS A 112 -6.82 -9.53 -5.05
CA LYS A 112 -5.96 -9.00 -6.09
C LYS A 112 -5.46 -7.59 -5.78
N ASN A 113 -4.46 -7.14 -6.52
CA ASN A 113 -4.03 -5.74 -6.50
C ASN A 113 -5.07 -4.83 -7.16
N ASP A 114 -5.82 -4.10 -6.34
CA ASP A 114 -6.79 -3.11 -6.82
C ASP A 114 -7.06 -2.02 -5.77
N PHE A 115 -7.94 -1.07 -6.11
CA PHE A 115 -8.42 -0.04 -5.20
C PHE A 115 -9.08 -0.62 -3.95
N GLY A 116 -9.84 -1.71 -4.10
CA GLY A 116 -10.54 -2.38 -3.01
C GLY A 116 -9.59 -2.93 -1.96
N PHE A 117 -8.47 -3.52 -2.38
CA PHE A 117 -7.42 -4.01 -1.48
C PHE A 117 -6.88 -2.88 -0.60
N LEU A 118 -6.52 -1.74 -1.21
CA LEU A 118 -6.01 -0.59 -0.46
C LEU A 118 -7.07 0.00 0.48
N ALA A 119 -8.31 0.11 0.02
CA ALA A 119 -9.43 0.55 0.84
C ALA A 119 -9.65 -0.39 2.04
N ALA A 120 -9.51 -1.70 1.85
CA ALA A 120 -9.68 -2.68 2.91
C ALA A 120 -8.56 -2.63 3.97
N VAL A 121 -7.28 -2.52 3.56
CA VAL A 121 -6.17 -2.34 4.51
C VAL A 121 -6.35 -1.06 5.32
N SER A 122 -6.65 0.06 4.65
CA SER A 122 -6.89 1.35 5.31
C SER A 122 -8.13 1.30 6.21
N GLY A 123 -9.19 0.62 5.81
CA GLY A 123 -10.42 0.47 6.58
C GLY A 123 -10.26 -0.38 7.84
N LEU A 124 -9.50 -1.48 7.75
CA LEU A 124 -9.11 -2.26 8.92
C LEU A 124 -8.30 -1.40 9.91
N ALA A 125 -7.33 -0.63 9.41
CA ALA A 125 -6.54 0.29 10.22
C ALA A 125 -7.43 1.37 10.89
N LYS A 126 -8.40 1.93 10.17
CA LYS A 126 -9.38 2.89 10.70
C LYS A 126 -10.28 2.30 11.78
N ALA A 127 -10.59 1.01 11.69
CA ALA A 127 -11.31 0.25 12.71
C ALA A 127 -10.40 -0.26 13.85
N GLY A 128 -9.12 0.12 13.88
CA GLY A 128 -8.17 -0.29 14.91
C GLY A 128 -7.74 -1.76 14.81
N ARG A 129 -7.91 -2.41 13.64
CA ARG A 129 -7.56 -3.82 13.42
C ARG A 129 -6.39 -3.99 12.45
N SER A 130 -5.62 -5.04 12.68
CA SER A 130 -4.56 -5.47 11.77
C SER A 130 -5.12 -6.28 10.60
N ALA A 131 -4.57 -6.07 9.40
CA ALA A 131 -4.84 -6.87 8.22
C ALA A 131 -3.85 -8.04 8.11
N VAL A 132 -4.34 -9.28 8.02
CA VAL A 132 -3.50 -10.47 7.78
C VAL A 132 -3.49 -10.77 6.29
N LEU A 133 -2.38 -10.49 5.62
CA LEU A 133 -2.30 -10.50 4.16
C LEU A 133 -1.84 -11.87 3.66
N PHE A 134 -2.72 -12.58 2.97
CA PHE A 134 -2.41 -13.83 2.29
C PHE A 134 -1.93 -13.57 0.87
N ASN A 135 -0.96 -14.36 0.42
CA ASN A 135 -0.42 -14.24 -0.92
C ASN A 135 -1.47 -14.67 -1.96
N GLN A 136 -1.84 -13.77 -2.88
CA GLN A 136 -2.80 -14.05 -3.96
C GLN A 136 -2.40 -15.22 -4.88
N ARG A 137 -1.12 -15.63 -4.88
CA ARG A 137 -0.63 -16.79 -5.63
C ARG A 137 -0.77 -18.11 -4.86
N GLU A 138 -0.97 -18.05 -3.54
CA GLU A 138 -1.23 -19.24 -2.74
C GLU A 138 -2.63 -19.77 -3.12
N PRO A 139 -2.79 -21.08 -3.40
CA PRO A 139 -4.10 -21.64 -3.67
C PRO A 139 -5.00 -21.54 -2.42
N PRO A 140 -6.33 -21.51 -2.58
CA PRO A 140 -7.25 -21.36 -1.44
C PRO A 140 -7.07 -22.39 -0.33
N CYS A 141 -6.70 -23.64 -0.65
CA CYS A 141 -6.41 -24.67 0.36
C CYS A 141 -5.19 -24.33 1.22
N GLY A 142 -4.19 -23.65 0.64
CA GLY A 142 -3.02 -23.15 1.33
C GLY A 142 -3.34 -21.99 2.25
N VAL A 143 -4.14 -21.05 1.76
CA VAL A 143 -4.70 -19.95 2.57
C VAL A 143 -5.49 -20.50 3.75
N ALA A 144 -6.36 -21.49 3.53
CA ALA A 144 -7.17 -22.12 4.58
C ALA A 144 -6.30 -22.77 5.67
N ARG A 145 -5.26 -23.51 5.26
CA ARG A 145 -4.30 -24.12 6.18
C ARG A 145 -3.58 -23.09 7.04
N LEU A 146 -3.14 -21.98 6.43
CA LEU A 146 -2.41 -20.92 7.13
C LEU A 146 -3.35 -20.14 8.07
N ALA A 147 -4.54 -19.81 7.60
CA ALA A 147 -5.58 -19.18 8.41
C ALA A 147 -5.93 -20.03 9.64
N GLY A 148 -6.15 -21.34 9.47
CA GLY A 148 -6.40 -22.26 10.58
C GLY A 148 -5.25 -22.32 11.59
N ARG A 149 -4.00 -22.29 11.13
CA ARG A 149 -2.82 -22.25 12.00
C ARG A 149 -2.75 -21.00 12.88
N TYR A 150 -3.20 -19.86 12.37
CA TYR A 150 -3.13 -18.57 13.05
C TYR A 150 -4.48 -18.11 13.63
N GLY A 151 -5.50 -18.98 13.63
CA GLY A 151 -6.82 -18.67 14.20
C GLY A 151 -7.59 -17.60 13.43
N ILE A 152 -7.38 -17.50 12.12
CA ILE A 152 -8.10 -16.57 11.24
C ILE A 152 -9.37 -17.28 10.74
N ASP A 153 -10.53 -16.81 11.18
CA ASP A 153 -11.84 -17.39 10.87
C ASP A 153 -12.63 -16.58 9.82
N ARG A 154 -12.13 -15.40 9.44
CA ARG A 154 -12.74 -14.52 8.43
C ARG A 154 -11.74 -13.93 7.46
N ILE A 155 -12.15 -13.84 6.20
CA ILE A 155 -11.36 -13.28 5.10
C ILE A 155 -12.16 -12.20 4.35
N LEU A 156 -11.52 -11.08 4.07
CA LEU A 156 -11.95 -10.10 3.07
C LEU A 156 -11.32 -10.43 1.72
N GLY A 157 -12.13 -10.46 0.65
CA GLY A 157 -11.68 -10.70 -0.72
C GLY A 157 -12.24 -12.00 -1.31
N ASN A 158 -11.43 -12.70 -2.10
CA ASN A 158 -11.83 -13.92 -2.81
C ASN A 158 -12.22 -15.03 -1.83
N PRO A 159 -13.26 -15.82 -2.13
CA PRO A 159 -13.72 -16.90 -1.26
C PRO A 159 -12.66 -17.96 -1.00
N VAL A 160 -12.52 -18.35 0.27
CA VAL A 160 -11.66 -19.46 0.71
C VAL A 160 -12.54 -20.58 1.31
N PRO A 161 -12.52 -21.81 0.74
CA PRO A 161 -13.33 -22.90 1.24
C PRO A 161 -13.08 -23.20 2.73
N GLY A 162 -14.16 -23.30 3.51
CA GLY A 162 -14.10 -23.58 4.94
C GLY A 162 -13.85 -22.36 5.84
N ILE A 163 -13.77 -21.14 5.28
CA ILE A 163 -13.59 -19.89 6.01
C ILE A 163 -14.68 -18.90 5.61
N LEU A 164 -15.23 -18.15 6.58
CA LEU A 164 -16.22 -17.13 6.29
C LEU A 164 -15.57 -16.00 5.48
N SER A 165 -15.96 -15.87 4.21
CA SER A 165 -15.38 -14.90 3.28
C SER A 165 -16.39 -13.80 2.95
N GLN A 166 -15.92 -12.56 2.91
CA GLN A 166 -16.70 -11.39 2.50
C GLN A 166 -15.98 -10.68 1.35
N GLU A 167 -16.60 -10.67 0.17
CA GLU A 167 -16.07 -9.94 -0.98
C GLU A 167 -16.02 -8.42 -0.71
N ILE A 168 -14.96 -7.77 -1.18
CA ILE A 168 -14.74 -6.33 -0.96
C ILE A 168 -15.70 -5.45 -1.79
N PRO A 169 -15.93 -5.68 -3.10
CA PRO A 169 -16.71 -4.74 -3.92
C PRO A 169 -18.12 -4.42 -3.42
N PRO A 170 -18.91 -5.37 -2.88
CA PRO A 170 -20.20 -5.05 -2.27
C PRO A 170 -20.11 -4.10 -1.07
N LEU A 171 -19.04 -4.18 -0.27
CA LEU A 171 -18.83 -3.30 0.88
C LEU A 171 -18.59 -1.86 0.46
N LEU A 172 -17.85 -1.67 -0.65
CA LEU A 172 -17.54 -0.34 -1.18
C LEU A 172 -18.77 0.40 -1.71
N LYS A 173 -19.83 -0.35 -2.07
CA LYS A 173 -21.10 0.19 -2.58
C LYS A 173 -22.14 0.41 -1.48
N ARG A 174 -21.95 -0.19 -0.31
CA ARG A 174 -22.91 -0.14 0.79
C ARG A 174 -22.97 1.26 1.38
N ASP A 175 -24.17 1.79 1.57
CA ASP A 175 -24.34 3.11 2.15
C ASP A 175 -24.12 3.06 3.66
N TRP A 176 -23.00 3.65 4.09
CA TRP A 176 -22.66 3.89 5.48
C TRP A 176 -22.36 5.38 5.59
N SER A 177 -23.08 6.07 6.47
CA SER A 177 -22.98 7.52 6.56
C SER A 177 -21.74 7.94 7.38
N GLY A 178 -20.91 8.78 6.76
CA GLY A 178 -19.87 9.55 7.46
C GLY A 178 -18.57 8.81 7.74
N ARG A 179 -17.53 9.60 8.06
CA ARG A 179 -16.22 9.11 8.47
C ARG A 179 -16.32 8.43 9.84
N VAL A 180 -15.59 7.32 10.02
CA VAL A 180 -15.59 6.63 11.32
C VAL A 180 -14.88 7.47 12.39
N PRO A 181 -15.33 7.41 13.65
CA PRO A 181 -14.74 8.23 14.70
C PRO A 181 -13.37 7.69 15.13
N ARG A 182 -12.40 8.60 15.36
CA ARG A 182 -11.04 8.25 15.86
C ARG A 182 -11.08 7.47 17.18
N THR A 183 -12.17 7.57 17.95
CA THR A 183 -12.38 6.82 19.20
C THR A 183 -12.27 5.31 19.02
N TRP A 184 -12.63 4.76 17.86
CA TRP A 184 -12.57 3.32 17.58
C TRP A 184 -11.14 2.75 17.58
N ARG A 185 -10.14 3.61 17.45
CA ARG A 185 -8.72 3.23 17.37
C ARG A 185 -7.84 3.95 18.39
N ARG A 186 -8.43 4.53 19.45
CA ARG A 186 -7.67 5.22 20.51
C ARG A 186 -6.76 4.30 21.32
N SER A 187 -7.09 3.01 21.42
CA SER A 187 -6.33 2.00 22.15
C SER A 187 -5.24 1.32 21.30
N VAL A 188 -5.11 1.69 20.03
CA VAL A 188 -4.06 1.14 19.15
C VAL A 188 -2.69 1.56 19.66
N ASP A 189 -1.79 0.59 19.78
CA ASP A 189 -0.37 0.83 20.01
C ASP A 189 0.33 1.09 18.66
N ARG A 190 1.11 2.16 18.57
CA ARG A 190 1.89 2.51 17.37
C ARG A 190 2.95 1.45 17.04
N GLU A 191 3.47 0.74 18.05
CA GLU A 191 4.37 -0.40 17.86
C GLU A 191 3.61 -1.70 17.53
N GLY A 192 2.29 -1.70 17.73
CA GLY A 192 1.40 -2.80 17.36
C GLY A 192 1.20 -2.93 15.84
N PRO A 193 0.81 -4.13 15.37
CA PRO A 193 0.68 -4.42 13.94
C PRO A 193 -0.53 -3.71 13.32
N VAL A 194 -0.32 -3.07 12.17
CA VAL A 194 -1.40 -2.65 11.25
C VAL A 194 -1.56 -3.64 10.10
N ALA A 195 -0.49 -4.35 9.75
CA ALA A 195 -0.50 -5.44 8.79
C ALA A 195 0.37 -6.59 9.28
N ILE A 196 0.01 -7.80 8.86
CA ILE A 196 0.77 -9.03 9.11
C ILE A 196 0.97 -9.68 7.75
N ILE A 197 2.23 -9.84 7.39
CA ILE A 197 2.63 -10.28 6.05
C ILE A 197 3.37 -11.60 6.17
N PHE A 198 2.90 -12.61 5.46
CA PHE A 198 3.58 -13.89 5.41
C PHE A 198 4.81 -13.82 4.51
N THR A 199 5.93 -14.35 5.00
CA THR A 199 7.17 -14.47 4.24
C THR A 199 7.55 -15.94 4.08
N SER A 200 8.13 -16.28 2.93
CA SER A 200 8.66 -17.61 2.66
C SER A 200 9.79 -17.90 3.65
N GLY A 201 9.52 -18.74 4.66
CA GLY A 201 10.55 -19.19 5.59
C GLY A 201 11.50 -20.18 4.90
N THR A 202 12.77 -20.15 5.28
CA THR A 202 13.80 -21.11 4.82
C THR A 202 13.45 -22.57 5.14
N SER A 203 12.55 -22.80 6.10
CA SER A 203 12.06 -24.12 6.50
C SER A 203 10.78 -24.56 5.74
N GLY A 204 10.37 -23.86 4.69
CA GLY A 204 9.15 -24.14 3.92
C GLY A 204 7.83 -23.75 4.61
N VAL A 205 7.91 -23.24 5.85
CA VAL A 205 6.77 -22.76 6.62
C VAL A 205 6.74 -21.23 6.55
N GLU A 206 5.63 -20.69 6.09
CA GLU A 206 5.43 -19.23 6.07
C GLU A 206 5.38 -18.67 7.50
N LYS A 207 6.14 -17.60 7.74
CA LYS A 207 6.20 -16.93 9.05
C LYS A 207 5.54 -15.55 8.96
N PRO A 208 4.69 -15.17 9.95
CA PRO A 208 4.09 -13.85 9.98
C PRO A 208 5.15 -12.81 10.36
N ALA A 209 5.38 -11.85 9.48
CA ALA A 209 6.12 -10.64 9.77
C ALA A 209 5.14 -9.55 10.22
N LEU A 210 5.35 -9.04 11.43
CA LEU A 210 4.54 -7.93 11.96
C LEU A 210 5.01 -6.62 11.34
N PHE A 211 4.07 -5.90 10.72
CA PHE A 211 4.27 -4.54 10.23
C PHE A 211 3.53 -3.60 11.16
N SER A 212 4.27 -2.96 12.06
CA SER A 212 3.71 -1.99 13.00
C SER A 212 3.24 -0.72 12.30
N HIS A 213 2.36 0.06 12.96
CA HIS A 213 2.00 1.38 12.46
C HIS A 213 3.25 2.26 12.29
N ARG A 214 4.18 2.26 13.26
CA ARG A 214 5.44 3.00 13.15
C ARG A 214 6.24 2.56 11.93
N ARG A 215 6.34 1.25 11.67
CA ARG A 215 7.08 0.70 10.53
C ARG A 215 6.45 1.13 9.20
N MET A 216 5.14 1.10 9.08
CA MET A 216 4.42 1.51 7.86
C MET A 216 4.61 3.00 7.56
N ILE A 217 4.45 3.85 8.57
CA ILE A 217 4.67 5.29 8.47
C ILE A 217 6.14 5.57 8.11
N GLY A 218 7.07 5.00 8.88
CA GLY A 218 8.50 5.20 8.69
C GLY A 218 8.98 4.75 7.33
N ALA A 219 8.51 3.62 6.82
CA ALA A 219 8.81 3.19 5.46
C ALA A 219 8.33 4.21 4.42
N GLY A 220 7.09 4.72 4.54
CA GLY A 220 6.58 5.74 3.63
C GLY A 220 7.36 7.06 3.69
N LEU A 221 7.71 7.53 4.88
CA LEU A 221 8.54 8.74 5.05
C LEU A 221 9.94 8.53 4.47
N ALA A 222 10.59 7.44 4.86
CA ALA A 222 11.96 7.14 4.48
C ALA A 222 12.13 7.03 2.95
N TRP A 223 11.20 6.34 2.28
CA TRP A 223 11.28 6.08 0.85
C TRP A 223 10.77 7.23 0.00
N SER A 224 9.74 7.97 0.43
CA SER A 224 9.34 9.21 -0.26
C SER A 224 10.47 10.24 -0.26
N LEU A 225 11.16 10.44 0.87
CA LEU A 225 12.31 11.34 0.96
C LEU A 225 13.49 10.92 0.06
N ARG A 226 13.86 9.63 0.11
CA ARG A 226 15.02 9.11 -0.66
C ARG A 226 14.77 9.01 -2.16
N THR A 227 13.52 9.07 -2.58
CA THR A 227 13.12 9.12 -3.99
C THR A 227 12.75 10.54 -4.45
N ASP A 228 12.89 11.54 -3.57
CA ASP A 228 12.44 12.92 -3.80
C ASP A 228 10.99 12.98 -4.30
N MET A 229 10.14 12.10 -3.77
CA MET A 229 8.75 11.93 -4.22
C MET A 229 7.89 13.07 -3.68
N GLY A 230 7.17 13.73 -4.58
CA GLY A 230 6.17 14.75 -4.29
C GLY A 230 4.76 14.38 -4.74
N ASP A 231 3.81 15.30 -4.54
CA ASP A 231 2.39 15.10 -4.84
C ASP A 231 2.05 15.09 -6.36
N GLN A 232 3.05 15.31 -7.23
CA GLN A 232 2.94 15.15 -8.69
C GLN A 232 3.41 13.80 -9.18
N ASP A 233 4.07 13.02 -8.33
CA ASP A 233 4.65 11.75 -8.73
C ASP A 233 3.61 10.64 -8.90
N ARG A 234 3.99 9.68 -9.73
CA ARG A 234 3.18 8.50 -10.03
C ARG A 234 4.05 7.27 -9.86
N CYS A 235 3.77 6.48 -8.84
CA CYS A 235 4.50 5.25 -8.55
C CYS A 235 3.83 4.05 -9.21
N TYR A 236 4.56 3.35 -10.08
CA TYR A 236 4.05 2.13 -10.70
C TYR A 236 4.21 0.92 -9.76
N ILE A 237 3.08 0.31 -9.39
CA ILE A 237 2.98 -0.82 -8.46
C ILE A 237 2.43 -2.04 -9.20
N THR A 238 3.34 -2.95 -9.56
CA THR A 238 3.03 -4.25 -10.21
C THR A 238 3.32 -5.46 -9.34
N LEU A 239 3.90 -5.23 -8.16
CA LEU A 239 4.18 -6.27 -7.17
C LEU A 239 2.95 -6.49 -6.29
N PRO A 240 2.70 -7.71 -5.78
CA PRO A 240 1.51 -7.97 -4.96
C PRO A 240 1.48 -7.09 -3.69
N LEU A 241 0.34 -6.43 -3.45
CA LEU A 241 0.08 -5.57 -2.29
C LEU A 241 0.04 -6.34 -0.97
N CYS A 242 -0.07 -7.67 -1.02
CA CYS A 242 0.13 -8.52 0.15
C CYS A 242 1.60 -8.58 0.63
N HIS A 243 2.56 -7.98 -0.10
CA HIS A 243 3.96 -7.92 0.30
C HIS A 243 4.39 -6.53 0.77
N GLY A 244 5.32 -6.49 1.72
CA GLY A 244 5.80 -5.25 2.34
C GLY A 244 6.43 -4.26 1.36
N ASN A 245 7.00 -4.74 0.25
CA ASN A 245 7.58 -3.84 -0.75
C ASN A 245 6.48 -3.02 -1.46
N ALA A 246 5.43 -3.66 -1.95
CA ALA A 246 4.33 -2.97 -2.62
C ALA A 246 3.54 -2.07 -1.65
N LEU A 247 3.21 -2.59 -0.48
CA LEU A 247 2.34 -1.92 0.48
C LEU A 247 3.10 -0.91 1.35
N ALA A 248 4.14 -1.35 2.06
CA ALA A 248 4.85 -0.51 3.03
C ALA A 248 5.85 0.44 2.39
N VAL A 249 6.48 0.05 1.28
CA VAL A 249 7.46 0.92 0.59
C VAL A 249 6.76 1.81 -0.42
N ALA A 250 6.17 1.28 -1.49
CA ALA A 250 5.58 2.15 -2.51
C ALA A 250 4.30 2.84 -2.10
N PHE A 251 3.27 2.07 -1.72
CA PHE A 251 1.97 2.67 -1.46
C PHE A 251 2.02 3.64 -0.27
N SER A 252 2.68 3.27 0.84
CA SER A 252 2.89 4.21 1.95
C SER A 252 3.66 5.46 1.52
N SER A 253 4.67 5.36 0.63
CA SER A 253 5.39 6.55 0.14
C SER A 253 4.48 7.47 -0.64
N CYS A 254 3.68 6.92 -1.56
CA CYS A 254 2.68 7.69 -2.30
C CYS A 254 1.73 8.39 -1.34
N LEU A 255 1.24 7.65 -0.34
CA LEU A 255 0.34 8.19 0.66
C LEU A 255 0.98 9.35 1.41
N MET A 256 2.17 9.17 1.99
CA MET A 256 2.83 10.17 2.85
C MET A 256 3.02 11.55 2.19
N VAL A 257 3.12 11.60 0.86
CA VAL A 257 3.34 12.85 0.10
C VAL A 257 2.19 13.22 -0.82
N GLY A 258 1.09 12.45 -0.84
CA GLY A 258 -0.06 12.69 -1.71
C GLY A 258 0.17 12.38 -3.19
N ALA A 259 1.14 11.52 -3.52
CA ALA A 259 1.40 11.03 -4.88
C ALA A 259 0.36 9.99 -5.31
N SER A 260 0.34 9.64 -6.61
CA SER A 260 -0.54 8.59 -7.13
C SER A 260 0.13 7.22 -7.18
N ALA A 261 -0.56 6.19 -6.71
CA ALA A 261 -0.21 4.79 -6.96
C ALA A 261 -0.89 4.30 -8.25
N VAL A 262 -0.09 3.97 -9.28
CA VAL A 262 -0.56 3.35 -10.52
C VAL A 262 -0.45 1.84 -10.36
N ILE A 263 -1.59 1.17 -10.21
CA ILE A 263 -1.67 -0.23 -9.77
C ILE A 263 -2.04 -1.13 -10.93
N ARG A 264 -1.24 -2.18 -11.13
CA ARG A 264 -1.57 -3.28 -12.02
C ARG A 264 -1.90 -4.52 -11.20
N GLU A 265 -2.96 -5.22 -11.60
CA GLU A 265 -3.40 -6.46 -10.95
C GLU A 265 -2.28 -7.51 -10.87
N ARG A 266 -1.57 -7.70 -11.99
CA ARG A 266 -0.50 -8.69 -12.15
C ARG A 266 0.63 -8.15 -12.99
N PHE A 267 1.87 -8.41 -12.59
CA PHE A 267 3.06 -8.12 -13.38
C PHE A 267 2.94 -8.69 -14.80
N SER A 268 3.32 -7.89 -15.80
CA SER A 268 3.38 -8.26 -17.22
C SER A 268 4.64 -7.71 -17.82
N VAL A 269 5.50 -8.57 -18.37
CA VAL A 269 6.73 -8.16 -19.05
C VAL A 269 6.40 -7.30 -20.26
N ARG A 270 5.48 -7.77 -21.10
CA ARG A 270 5.07 -7.10 -22.35
C ARG A 270 4.52 -5.71 -22.10
N ASP A 271 3.71 -5.54 -21.06
CA ASP A 271 2.99 -4.29 -20.84
C ASP A 271 3.70 -3.35 -19.84
N PHE A 272 4.81 -3.78 -19.23
CA PHE A 272 5.50 -3.01 -18.18
C PHE A 272 5.91 -1.60 -18.61
N LEU A 273 6.72 -1.50 -19.68
CA LEU A 273 7.17 -0.20 -20.19
C LEU A 273 6.04 0.57 -20.91
N PRO A 274 5.15 -0.06 -21.70
CA PRO A 274 3.95 0.60 -22.20
C PRO A 274 3.10 1.27 -21.12
N ASP A 275 2.85 0.59 -20.00
CA ASP A 275 2.08 1.14 -18.88
C ASP A 275 2.79 2.34 -18.24
N ILE A 276 4.09 2.22 -17.94
CA ILE A 276 4.89 3.33 -17.40
C ILE A 276 4.76 4.58 -18.27
N ARG A 277 4.88 4.43 -19.59
CA ARG A 277 4.76 5.56 -20.53
C ARG A 277 3.34 6.10 -20.59
N ARG A 278 2.34 5.22 -20.71
CA ARG A 278 0.92 5.59 -20.81
C ARG A 278 0.46 6.39 -19.59
N PHE A 279 0.82 5.93 -18.40
CA PHE A 279 0.40 6.56 -17.14
C PHE A 279 1.40 7.61 -16.64
N ARG A 280 2.50 7.85 -17.36
CA ARG A 280 3.57 8.80 -17.01
C ARG A 280 4.10 8.56 -15.60
N CYS A 281 4.39 7.29 -15.30
CA CYS A 281 4.96 6.92 -14.00
C CYS A 281 6.37 7.50 -13.87
N THR A 282 6.63 8.15 -12.74
CA THR A 282 7.92 8.79 -12.42
C THR A 282 8.77 7.92 -11.50
N THR A 283 8.14 7.05 -10.72
CA THR A 283 8.80 6.09 -9.84
C THR A 283 8.22 4.69 -10.05
N MET A 284 8.98 3.68 -9.66
CA MET A 284 8.53 2.29 -9.63
C MET A 284 9.32 1.53 -8.57
N ILE A 285 8.82 0.36 -8.20
CA ILE A 285 9.55 -0.51 -7.29
C ILE A 285 10.39 -1.51 -8.08
N TYR A 286 11.65 -1.64 -7.67
CA TYR A 286 12.55 -2.65 -8.16
C TYR A 286 12.65 -3.86 -7.21
N VAL A 287 12.66 -5.06 -7.78
CA VAL A 287 13.09 -6.31 -7.14
C VAL A 287 14.02 -7.04 -8.09
N GLY A 288 15.07 -7.70 -7.57
CA GLY A 288 16.21 -8.20 -8.37
C GLY A 288 15.86 -8.87 -9.70
N GLU A 289 14.90 -9.80 -9.67
CA GLU A 289 14.50 -10.57 -10.85
C GLU A 289 13.73 -9.77 -11.91
N LEU A 290 13.19 -8.59 -11.56
CA LEU A 290 12.33 -7.78 -12.43
C LEU A 290 13.04 -7.44 -13.74
N TRP A 291 14.27 -6.92 -13.67
CA TRP A 291 15.03 -6.54 -14.86
C TRP A 291 15.46 -7.74 -15.69
N ARG A 292 15.75 -8.87 -15.05
CA ARG A 292 16.06 -10.11 -15.78
C ARG A 292 14.87 -10.52 -16.67
N TYR A 293 13.65 -10.49 -16.14
CA TYR A 293 12.45 -10.78 -16.93
C TYR A 293 12.21 -9.75 -18.03
N LEU A 294 12.38 -8.46 -17.73
CA LEU A 294 12.19 -7.39 -18.70
C LEU A 294 13.19 -7.49 -19.86
N LEU A 295 14.48 -7.64 -19.56
CA LEU A 295 15.53 -7.78 -20.57
C LEU A 295 15.37 -9.05 -21.41
N ALA A 296 15.00 -10.18 -20.78
CA ALA A 296 14.79 -11.43 -21.51
C ALA A 296 13.58 -11.36 -22.46
N GLY A 297 12.47 -10.75 -22.02
CA GLY A 297 11.24 -10.63 -22.80
C GLY A 297 11.18 -9.42 -23.73
N SER A 298 12.25 -8.64 -23.85
CA SER A 298 12.40 -7.53 -24.81
C SER A 298 12.96 -7.99 -26.17
N SER A 299 13.13 -9.30 -26.37
CA SER A 299 13.84 -9.89 -27.52
C SER A 299 12.96 -10.17 -28.75
N ASP A 300 11.70 -9.74 -28.77
CA ASP A 300 10.75 -9.93 -29.89
C ASP A 300 10.24 -8.58 -30.44
#